data_AF-A0A950AXH3-F1
#
_entry.id   AF-A0A950AXH3-F1
#
_cell.length_a   1.000
_cell.length_b   1.000
_cell.length_c   1.000
_cell.angle_alpha   90.00
_cell.angle_beta   90.00
_cell.angle_gamma   90.00
#
_symmetry.space_group_name_H-M   'P 1'
#
loop_
_entity.id
_entity.type
_entity.pdbx_description
1 polymer ?
#
loop_
_entity_poly.entity_id
_entity_poly.type
_entity_poly.pdbx_seq_one_letter_code
_entity_poly.pdbx_strand_id
1 'polypeptide(L)' 'IVMTSSELPELLTVSDRILVLCEGRQTAELSRAEATEESIMHAATQFLDRAARAS' A
#
# COMPACT_ATOMS: atom_id res chain seq x y z
N ILE A 1 11.97 0.64 16.14
CA ILE A 1 10.91 -0.24 16.67
C ILE A 1 10.34 -1.00 15.48
N VAL A 2 10.16 -2.31 15.58
CA VAL A 2 9.48 -3.09 14.53
C VAL A 2 8.10 -3.41 15.08
N MET A 3 7.06 -2.95 14.38
CA MET A 3 5.67 -3.15 14.75
C MET A 3 4.94 -3.72 13.55
N THR A 4 4.01 -4.63 13.81
CA THR A 4 3.11 -5.18 12.81
C THR A 4 1.70 -4.90 13.28
N SER A 5 0.84 -4.33 12.44
CA SER A 5 -0.59 -4.22 12.71
C SER A 5 -1.36 -4.82 11.53
N SER A 6 -2.52 -5.41 11.82
CA SER A 6 -3.49 -5.85 10.82
C SER A 6 -4.44 -4.72 10.39
N GLU A 7 -4.47 -3.61 11.13
CA GLU A 7 -5.38 -2.49 10.91
C GLU A 7 -4.63 -1.34 10.22
N LEU A 8 -5.03 -1.01 9.00
CA LEU A 8 -4.42 0.08 8.24
C LEU A 8 -4.44 1.44 8.97
N PRO A 9 -5.54 1.84 9.66
CA PRO A 9 -5.59 3.12 10.37
C PRO A 9 -4.51 3.27 11.44
N GLU A 10 -4.14 2.19 12.12
CA GLU A 10 -3.05 2.22 13.11
C GLU A 10 -1.70 2.50 12.44
N LEU A 11 -1.43 1.84 11.31
CA LEU A 11 -0.20 2.04 10.53
C LEU A 11 -0.08 3.47 10.02
N LEU A 12 -1.17 4.08 9.55
CA LEU A 12 -1.20 5.47 9.09
C LEU A 12 -0.85 6.47 10.20
N THR A 13 -1.17 6.15 11.45
CA THR A 13 -0.92 7.04 12.59
C THR A 13 0.56 7.08 12.97
N VAL A 14 1.26 5.95 12.83
CA VAL A 14 2.64 5.76 13.30
C VAL A 14 3.68 5.83 12.18
N SER A 15 3.27 5.79 10.91
CA SER A 15 4.19 5.75 9.77
C SER A 15 4.38 7.12 9.13
N ASP A 16 5.63 7.51 8.91
CA ASP A 16 5.96 8.74 8.18
C ASP A 16 6.07 8.53 6.67
N ARG A 17 6.43 7.31 6.25
CA ARG A 17 6.62 6.89 4.86
C ARG A 17 6.17 5.46 4.69
N ILE A 18 5.39 5.19 3.65
CA ILE A 18 4.76 3.90 3.39
C ILE A 18 5.19 3.39 2.02
N LEU A 19 5.76 2.19 1.99
CA LEU A 19 6.06 1.45 0.78
C LEU A 19 5.00 0.38 0.57
N VAL A 20 4.31 0.43 -0.57
CA VAL A 20 3.31 -0.57 -0.92
C VAL A 20 3.93 -1.56 -1.90
N LEU A 21 3.78 -2.85 -1.62
CA LEU A 21 4.27 -3.92 -2.46
C LEU A 21 3.11 -4.81 -2.94
N CYS A 22 3.17 -5.22 -4.20
CA CYS A 22 2.26 -6.17 -4.83
C CYS A 22 3.09 -7.05 -5.78
N GLU A 23 2.92 -8.37 -5.75
CA GLU A 23 3.65 -9.31 -6.63
C GLU A 23 5.18 -9.12 -6.60
N GLY A 24 5.73 -8.88 -5.41
CA GLY A 24 7.18 -8.68 -5.20
C GLY A 24 7.73 -7.38 -5.80
N ARG A 25 6.86 -6.46 -6.25
CA ARG A 25 7.24 -5.15 -6.79
C ARG A 25 6.73 -4.04 -5.90
N GLN A 26 7.53 -3.00 -5.72
CA GLN A 26 7.07 -1.75 -5.15
C GLN A 26 6.10 -1.08 -6.13
N THR A 27 4.90 -0.80 -5.67
CA THR A 27 3.82 -0.22 -6.48
C THR A 27 3.57 1.23 -6.15
N ALA A 28 3.85 1.63 -4.91
CA ALA A 28 3.81 3.02 -4.47
C ALA A 28 4.82 3.28 -3.36
N GLU A 29 5.22 4.54 -3.29
CA GLU A 29 5.85 5.14 -2.13
C GLU A 29 5.03 6.37 -1.77
N LEU A 30 4.53 6.42 -0.54
CA LEU A 30 3.61 7.46 -0.09
C LEU A 30 4.22 8.15 1.13
N SER A 31 4.25 9.47 1.10
CA SER A 31 4.43 10.27 2.31
C SER A 31 3.18 10.17 3.19
N ARG A 32 3.32 10.55 4.46
CA ARG A 32 2.18 10.66 5.39
C ARG A 32 1.00 11.47 4.85
N ALA A 33 1.25 12.49 4.03
CA ALA A 33 0.19 13.34 3.46
C ALA A 33 -0.56 12.66 2.30
N GLU A 34 0.08 11.72 1.61
CA GLU A 34 -0.47 10.99 0.47
C GLU A 34 -1.10 9.66 0.89
N ALA A 35 -0.70 9.14 2.05
CA ALA A 35 -1.11 7.85 2.59
C ALA A 35 -2.55 7.85 3.10
N THR A 36 -3.50 7.74 2.17
CA THR A 36 -4.90 7.41 2.47
C THR A 36 -5.14 5.91 2.31
N GLU A 37 -6.16 5.39 2.99
CA GLU A 37 -6.59 3.99 2.82
C GLU A 37 -6.90 3.66 1.37
N GLU A 38 -7.59 4.55 0.67
CA GLU A 38 -7.87 4.41 -0.77
C GLU A 38 -6.58 4.33 -1.61
N SER A 39 -5.62 5.23 -1.39
CA SER A 39 -4.36 5.25 -2.16
C SER A 39 -3.54 3.97 -1.96
N ILE A 40 -3.53 3.44 -0.72
CA ILE A 40 -2.80 2.22 -0.37
C ILE A 40 -3.49 1.00 -0.98
N MET A 41 -4.82 0.89 -0.84
CA MET A 41 -5.58 -0.22 -1.41
C MET A 41 -5.49 -0.24 -2.94
N HIS A 42 -5.52 0.93 -3.57
CA HIS A 42 -5.30 1.05 -5.01
C HIS A 42 -3.90 0.57 -5.43
N ALA A 43 -2.85 1.02 -4.72
CA ALA A 43 -1.48 0.59 -4.99
C ALA A 43 -1.27 -0.92 -4.72
N ALA A 44 -1.95 -1.48 -3.73
CA ALA A 44 -1.85 -2.90 -3.36
C ALA A 44 -2.53 -3.83 -4.37
N THR A 45 -3.50 -3.33 -5.14
CA THR A 45 -4.30 -4.13 -6.09
C THR A 45 -4.02 -3.81 -7.57
N GLN A 46 -3.18 -2.82 -7.87
CA GLN A 46 -2.88 -2.31 -9.21
C GLN A 46 -2.50 -3.40 -10.25
N PHE A 47 -1.90 -4.51 -9.82
CA PHE A 47 -1.48 -5.60 -10.70
C PHE A 47 -2.52 -6.71 -10.89
N LEU A 48 -3.51 -6.83 -9.99
CA LEU A 48 -4.63 -7.75 -10.15
C LEU A 48 -5.48 -7.37 -11.37
N ASP A 49 -5.67 -6.07 -11.59
CA ASP A 49 -6.40 -5.53 -12.74
C ASP A 49 -5.67 -5.76 -14.08
N ARG A 50 -4.33 -5.81 -14.07
CA ARG A 50 -3.54 -6.08 -15.29
C ARG A 50 -3.46 -7.57 -15.62
N ALA A 51 -3.35 -8.43 -14.61
CA ALA A 51 -3.37 -9.87 -14.80
C ALA A 51 -4.73 -10.35 -15.36
N ALA A 52 -5.83 -9.76 -14.89
CA ALA A 52 -7.18 -10.09 -15.38
C ALA A 52 -7.46 -9.65 -16.83
N ARG A 53 -6.78 -8.60 -17.33
CA ARG A 53 -6.95 -8.08 -18.71
C ARG A 53 -6.00 -8.70 -19.73
N ALA A 54 -5.04 -9.50 -19.28
CA ALA A 54 -4.07 -10.19 -20.15
C ALA A 54 -4.48 -11.64 -20.48
N SER A 55 -5.70 -12.05 -20.11
CA SER A 55 -6.30 -13.35 -20.43
C SER A 55 -7.49 -13.22 -21.37
#